data_AF-A0A9D6YVM0-F1
#
_entry.id   AF-A0A9D6YVM0-F1
#
_cell.length_a   1.000
_cell.length_b   1.000
_cell.length_c   1.000
_cell.angle_alpha   90.00
_cell.angle_beta   90.00
_cell.angle_gamma   90.00
#
_symmetry.space_group_name_H-M   'P 1'
#
loop_
_entity.id
_entity.type
_entity.pdbx_description
1 polymer ?
#
loop_
_entity_poly.entity_id
_entity_poly.type
_entity_poly.pdbx_seq_one_letter_code
_entity_poly.pdbx_strand_id
1 'polypeptide(L)'
;MDKLAFIQAKNFIFSDIQREIQLAYTSDLSEGKEIMRKFGINQGGGNFLSALGLLCYTEFMGGIKRGVFRFDESKNNFNSFFKDLGKEYENFLKKHNVYKIFRCGLAHEYFVKKSCTIAMMKNGESVGIGQNKSGQYYFVVEKYFEDFKKACNKLQTQIYE
;
A
#
# COMPACT_ATOMS: atom_id res chain seq x y z
N MET A 1 -15.99 3.96 -15.14
CA MET A 1 -15.43 2.60 -15.32
C MET A 1 -16.58 1.62 -15.14
N ASP A 2 -16.75 0.66 -16.04
CA ASP A 2 -17.77 -0.39 -15.87
C ASP A 2 -17.37 -1.42 -14.78
N LYS A 3 -18.33 -2.23 -14.35
CA LYS A 3 -18.16 -3.19 -13.25
C LYS A 3 -17.10 -4.26 -13.55
N LEU A 4 -17.00 -4.71 -14.80
CA LEU A 4 -16.04 -5.77 -15.18
C LEU A 4 -14.61 -5.23 -15.17
N ALA A 5 -14.39 -4.05 -15.72
CA ALA A 5 -13.10 -3.37 -15.69
C ALA A 5 -12.63 -3.09 -14.25
N PHE A 6 -13.56 -2.68 -13.36
CA PHE A 6 -13.25 -2.49 -11.94
C PHE A 6 -12.81 -3.80 -11.27
N ILE A 7 -13.57 -4.89 -11.48
CA ILE A 7 -13.25 -6.21 -10.90
C ILE A 7 -11.90 -6.71 -11.42
N GLN A 8 -11.62 -6.54 -12.71
CA GLN A 8 -10.34 -6.93 -13.30
C GLN A 8 -9.17 -6.17 -12.68
N ALA A 9 -9.26 -4.84 -12.59
CA ALA A 9 -8.22 -4.02 -11.97
C ALA A 9 -8.00 -4.41 -10.49
N LYS A 10 -9.08 -4.63 -9.74
CA LYS A 10 -9.01 -5.09 -8.35
C LYS A 10 -8.29 -6.43 -8.23
N ASN A 11 -8.58 -7.38 -9.11
CA ASN A 11 -7.96 -8.70 -9.10
C ASN A 11 -6.46 -8.64 -9.38
N PHE A 12 -6.02 -7.85 -10.37
CA PHE A 12 -4.58 -7.63 -10.65
C PHE A 12 -3.86 -7.03 -9.44
N ILE A 13 -4.42 -5.96 -8.87
CA ILE A 13 -3.85 -5.31 -7.68
C ILE A 13 -3.74 -6.30 -6.51
N PHE A 14 -4.80 -7.08 -6.28
CA PHE A 14 -4.82 -8.02 -5.16
C PHE A 14 -3.83 -9.17 -5.36
N SER A 15 -3.75 -9.72 -6.58
CA SER A 15 -2.83 -10.82 -6.87
C SER A 15 -1.38 -10.39 -6.75
N ASP A 16 -1.02 -9.20 -7.23
CA ASP A 16 0.35 -8.69 -7.19
C ASP A 16 0.86 -8.60 -5.75
N ILE A 17 0.11 -7.91 -4.89
CA ILE A 17 0.53 -7.67 -3.51
C ILE A 17 0.43 -8.96 -2.69
N GLN A 18 -0.60 -9.78 -2.89
CA GLN A 18 -0.73 -11.06 -2.20
C GLN A 18 0.46 -11.99 -2.53
N ARG A 19 0.90 -12.04 -3.80
CA ARG A 19 2.06 -12.83 -4.21
C ARG A 19 3.31 -12.41 -3.46
N GLU A 20 3.61 -11.12 -3.39
CA GLU A 20 4.79 -10.60 -2.69
C GLU A 20 4.78 -10.89 -1.19
N ILE A 21 3.60 -10.81 -0.55
CA ILE A 21 3.44 -11.19 0.85
C ILE A 21 3.69 -12.70 1.04
N GLN A 22 3.14 -13.55 0.15
CA GLN A 22 3.38 -14.99 0.24
C GLN A 22 4.85 -15.35 0.01
N LEU A 23 5.52 -14.73 -0.97
CA LEU A 23 6.96 -14.90 -1.18
C LEU A 23 7.76 -14.56 0.08
N ALA A 24 7.37 -13.49 0.78
CA ALA A 24 8.01 -13.13 2.04
C ALA A 24 7.89 -14.23 3.09
N TYR A 25 6.68 -14.75 3.32
CA TYR A 25 6.47 -15.87 4.24
C TYR A 25 7.22 -17.13 3.82
N THR A 26 7.14 -17.52 2.55
CA THR A 26 7.79 -18.75 2.05
C THR A 26 9.31 -18.64 2.11
N SER A 27 9.87 -17.47 1.81
CA SER A 27 11.32 -17.23 1.88
C SER A 27 11.87 -17.25 3.31
N ASP A 28 11.01 -17.08 4.32
CA ASP A 28 11.41 -17.11 5.74
C ASP A 28 11.40 -18.54 6.32
N LEU A 29 10.84 -19.51 5.60
CA LEU A 29 10.93 -20.94 5.93
C LEU A 29 12.34 -21.47 5.68
N SER A 30 12.80 -22.46 6.46
CA SER A 30 14.17 -22.99 6.38
C SER A 30 14.62 -23.37 4.96
N GLU A 31 13.77 -24.08 4.20
CA GLU A 31 14.05 -24.43 2.81
C GLU A 31 14.10 -23.21 1.90
N GLY A 32 13.17 -22.27 2.06
CA GLY A 32 13.16 -21.00 1.33
C GLY A 32 14.43 -20.18 1.58
N LYS A 33 14.88 -20.11 2.84
CA LYS A 33 16.12 -19.44 3.23
C LYS A 33 17.34 -20.04 2.54
N GLU A 34 17.41 -21.36 2.46
CA GLU A 34 18.51 -22.07 1.80
C GLU A 34 18.52 -21.81 0.29
N ILE A 35 17.36 -21.89 -0.36
CA ILE A 35 17.20 -21.61 -1.79
C ILE A 35 17.63 -20.16 -2.10
N MET A 36 17.11 -19.19 -1.36
CA MET A 36 17.44 -17.77 -1.56
C MET A 36 18.94 -17.52 -1.41
N ARG A 37 19.56 -18.10 -0.37
CA ARG A 37 21.01 -18.01 -0.15
C ARG A 37 21.81 -18.62 -1.30
N LYS A 38 21.36 -19.75 -1.87
CA LYS A 38 22.03 -20.42 -3.00
C LYS A 38 22.12 -19.53 -4.25
N PHE A 39 21.13 -18.67 -4.46
CA PHE A 39 21.09 -17.73 -5.59
C PHE A 39 21.60 -16.32 -5.23
N GLY A 40 22.10 -16.10 -4.01
CA GLY A 40 22.56 -14.78 -3.57
C GLY A 40 21.43 -13.74 -3.45
N ILE A 41 20.19 -14.20 -3.24
CA ILE A 41 19.01 -13.34 -3.12
C ILE A 41 18.67 -13.17 -1.64
N ASN A 42 18.34 -11.93 -1.26
CA ASN A 42 17.86 -11.66 0.09
C ASN A 42 16.46 -12.25 0.30
N GLN A 43 16.20 -12.74 1.50
CA GLN A 43 14.87 -13.20 1.91
C GLN A 43 13.87 -12.04 1.96
N GLY A 44 12.59 -12.38 1.90
CA GLY A 44 11.47 -11.45 1.88
C GLY A 44 10.76 -11.41 0.52
N GLY A 45 9.75 -10.55 0.44
CA GLY A 45 9.18 -10.11 -0.84
C GLY A 45 9.64 -8.69 -1.14
N GLY A 46 9.26 -8.17 -2.30
CA GLY A 46 9.60 -6.80 -2.71
C GLY A 46 8.89 -5.72 -1.90
N ASN A 47 9.21 -5.56 -0.61
CA ASN A 47 8.53 -4.68 0.34
C ASN A 47 8.42 -3.23 -0.15
N PHE A 48 9.51 -2.69 -0.71
CA PHE A 48 9.54 -1.35 -1.27
C PHE A 48 8.62 -1.23 -2.49
N LEU A 49 8.71 -2.18 -3.43
CA LEU A 49 7.88 -2.19 -4.64
C LEU A 49 6.40 -2.36 -4.29
N SER A 50 6.08 -3.23 -3.35
CA SER A 50 4.71 -3.42 -2.86
C SER A 50 4.17 -2.16 -2.18
N ALA A 51 4.97 -1.49 -1.35
CA ALA A 51 4.58 -0.23 -0.73
C ALA A 51 4.32 0.86 -1.77
N LEU A 52 5.22 1.01 -2.75
CA LEU A 52 5.05 1.96 -3.86
C LEU A 52 3.80 1.63 -4.68
N GLY A 53 3.63 0.36 -5.06
CA GLY A 53 2.46 -0.14 -5.79
C GLY A 53 1.17 0.16 -5.06
N LEU A 54 1.08 -0.17 -3.76
CA LEU A 54 -0.09 0.12 -2.93
C LEU A 54 -0.43 1.62 -2.88
N LEU A 55 0.57 2.50 -2.83
CA LEU A 55 0.35 3.94 -2.85
C LEU A 55 -0.14 4.43 -4.22
N CYS A 56 0.39 3.88 -5.32
CA CYS A 56 -0.13 4.11 -6.67
C CYS A 56 -1.58 3.62 -6.81
N TYR A 57 -1.89 2.44 -6.27
CA TYR A 57 -3.22 1.86 -6.29
C TYR A 57 -4.21 2.65 -5.43
N THR A 58 -3.75 3.24 -4.32
CA THR A 58 -4.54 4.17 -3.50
C THR A 58 -4.94 5.41 -4.30
N GLU A 59 -4.00 5.97 -5.06
CA GLU A 59 -4.28 7.09 -5.96
C GLU A 59 -5.26 6.70 -7.07
N PHE A 60 -5.03 5.56 -7.73
CA PHE A 60 -5.91 5.04 -8.78
C PHE A 60 -7.35 4.82 -8.31
N MET A 61 -7.54 4.14 -7.17
CA MET A 61 -8.87 3.91 -6.58
C MET A 61 -9.53 5.23 -6.19
N GLY A 62 -8.76 6.23 -5.77
CA GLY A 62 -9.24 7.59 -5.55
C GLY A 62 -9.74 8.28 -6.82
N GLY A 63 -9.07 8.06 -7.95
CA GLY A 63 -9.53 8.52 -9.26
C GLY A 63 -10.85 7.88 -9.67
N ILE A 64 -11.01 6.56 -9.43
CA ILE A 64 -12.29 5.86 -9.65
C ILE A 64 -13.38 6.49 -8.78
N LYS A 65 -13.14 6.59 -7.46
CA LYS A 65 -14.09 7.13 -6.49
C LYS A 65 -14.55 8.55 -6.84
N ARG A 66 -13.63 9.40 -7.31
CA ARG A 66 -13.93 10.79 -7.67
C ARG A 66 -14.45 10.95 -9.09
N GLY A 67 -14.31 9.94 -9.95
CA GLY A 67 -14.56 10.06 -11.38
C GLY A 67 -13.58 11.00 -12.09
N VAL A 68 -12.37 11.20 -11.56
CA VAL A 68 -11.40 12.18 -12.07
C VAL A 68 -10.01 11.55 -12.22
N PHE A 69 -9.50 11.49 -13.45
CA PHE A 69 -8.14 11.03 -13.77
C PHE A 69 -7.39 12.13 -14.52
N ARG A 70 -6.96 13.16 -13.80
CA ARG A 70 -6.16 14.27 -14.33
C ARG A 70 -4.84 14.36 -13.57
N PHE A 71 -3.81 14.86 -14.25
CA PHE A 71 -2.45 14.93 -13.71
C PHE A 71 -2.33 15.82 -12.46
N ASP A 72 -3.08 16.92 -12.42
CA ASP A 72 -3.13 17.86 -11.30
C ASP A 72 -3.96 17.35 -10.10
N GLU A 73 -4.64 16.21 -10.26
CA GLU A 73 -5.57 15.67 -9.27
C GLU A 73 -5.03 14.48 -8.48
N SER A 74 -3.80 14.01 -8.77
CA SER A 74 -3.18 12.86 -8.12
C SER A 74 -3.21 12.92 -6.59
N LYS A 75 -2.83 14.06 -6.00
CA LYS A 75 -2.87 14.24 -4.53
C LYS A 75 -4.29 14.12 -3.97
N ASN A 76 -5.25 14.73 -4.65
CA ASN A 76 -6.64 14.74 -4.20
C ASN A 76 -7.29 13.36 -4.36
N ASN A 77 -6.97 12.64 -5.44
CA ASN A 77 -7.34 11.26 -5.65
C ASN A 77 -6.79 10.37 -4.53
N PHE A 78 -5.49 10.39 -4.31
CA PHE A 78 -4.84 9.66 -3.22
C PHE A 78 -5.50 9.96 -1.87
N ASN A 79 -5.59 11.23 -1.50
CA ASN A 79 -6.14 11.64 -0.20
C ASN A 79 -7.61 11.26 -0.03
N SER A 80 -8.39 11.20 -1.12
CA SER A 80 -9.80 10.81 -1.07
C SER A 80 -9.97 9.35 -0.70
N PHE A 81 -9.18 8.45 -1.29
CA PHE A 81 -9.28 7.01 -1.01
C PHE A 81 -8.50 6.61 0.24
N PHE A 82 -7.40 7.29 0.56
CA PHE A 82 -6.63 7.04 1.77
C PHE A 82 -7.48 7.17 3.05
N LYS A 83 -8.43 8.10 3.07
CA LYS A 83 -9.39 8.25 4.17
C LYS A 83 -10.32 7.02 4.33
N ASP A 84 -10.60 6.30 3.25
CA ASP A 84 -11.49 5.13 3.28
C ASP A 84 -10.80 3.89 3.87
N LEU A 85 -9.47 3.90 4.00
CA LEU A 85 -8.71 2.85 4.66
C LEU A 85 -9.04 2.73 6.16
N GLY A 86 -9.54 3.82 6.77
CA GLY A 86 -10.02 3.81 8.15
C GLY A 86 -9.79 5.13 8.88
N LYS A 87 -10.34 5.23 10.10
CA LYS A 87 -10.33 6.48 10.88
C LYS A 87 -8.93 6.96 11.23
N GLU A 88 -8.04 6.03 11.56
CA GLU A 88 -6.64 6.33 11.87
C GLU A 88 -5.90 6.92 10.67
N TYR A 89 -6.16 6.44 9.45
CA TYR A 89 -5.60 7.00 8.22
C TYR A 89 -6.12 8.43 7.97
N GLU A 90 -7.42 8.67 8.18
CA GLU A 90 -8.00 10.01 8.11
C GLU A 90 -7.35 10.97 9.13
N ASN A 91 -7.16 10.51 10.36
CA ASN A 91 -6.51 11.29 11.43
C ASN A 91 -5.03 11.57 11.11
N PHE A 92 -4.32 10.59 10.56
CA PHE A 92 -2.93 10.74 10.14
C PHE A 92 -2.80 11.78 9.03
N LEU A 93 -3.73 11.77 8.06
CA LEU A 93 -3.76 12.74 6.97
C LEU A 93 -4.00 14.19 7.44
N LYS A 94 -4.69 14.39 8.57
CA LYS A 94 -4.88 15.73 9.17
C LYS A 94 -3.58 16.30 9.75
N LYS A 95 -2.67 15.43 10.19
CA LYS A 95 -1.40 15.81 10.85
C LYS A 95 -0.21 15.80 9.88
N HIS A 96 -0.29 15.05 8.79
CA HIS A 96 0.84 14.81 7.90
C HIS A 96 0.44 14.89 6.43
N ASN A 97 1.34 15.43 5.61
CA ASN A 97 1.20 15.38 4.15
C ASN A 97 1.63 13.99 3.64
N VAL A 98 0.78 12.98 3.85
CA VAL A 98 1.05 11.57 3.54
C VAL A 98 1.44 11.39 2.07
N TYR A 99 0.73 12.04 1.14
CA TYR A 99 1.05 12.00 -0.29
C TYR A 99 2.49 12.46 -0.55
N LYS A 100 2.91 13.60 0.00
CA LYS A 100 4.29 14.11 -0.20
C LYS A 100 5.33 13.24 0.50
N ILE A 101 5.04 12.72 1.69
CA ILE A 101 6.00 11.95 2.51
C ILE A 101 6.22 10.56 1.92
N PHE A 102 5.15 9.82 1.64
CA PHE A 102 5.21 8.43 1.21
C PHE A 102 5.10 8.29 -0.30
N ARG A 103 3.99 8.73 -0.91
CA ARG A 103 3.72 8.51 -2.35
C ARG A 103 4.76 9.19 -3.25
N CYS A 104 5.03 10.48 -3.04
CA CYS A 104 6.07 11.19 -3.79
C CYS A 104 7.48 10.78 -3.35
N GLY A 105 7.72 10.61 -2.05
CA GLY A 105 9.03 10.22 -1.54
C GLY A 105 9.50 8.89 -2.14
N LEU A 106 8.69 7.85 -2.02
CA LEU A 106 9.03 6.53 -2.56
C LEU A 106 9.16 6.51 -4.09
N ALA A 107 8.41 7.34 -4.80
CA ALA A 107 8.42 7.36 -6.27
C ALA A 107 9.55 8.18 -6.88
N HIS A 108 9.91 9.31 -6.27
CA HIS A 108 10.84 10.27 -6.89
C HIS A 108 12.21 10.30 -6.22
N GLU A 109 12.29 9.87 -4.97
CA GLU A 109 13.53 9.93 -4.20
C GLU A 109 14.04 8.54 -3.84
N TYR A 110 13.26 7.48 -4.11
CA TYR A 110 13.53 6.10 -3.66
C TYR A 110 13.84 6.00 -2.15
N PHE A 111 13.42 7.02 -1.40
CA PHE A 111 13.54 7.16 0.04
C PHE A 111 12.26 7.84 0.53
N VAL A 112 11.76 7.45 1.69
CA VAL A 112 10.81 8.31 2.39
C VAL A 112 11.60 9.55 2.83
N LYS A 113 11.04 10.75 2.66
CA LYS A 113 11.70 12.05 2.97
C LYS A 113 12.20 12.20 4.42
N LYS A 114 11.98 11.19 5.25
CA LYS A 114 12.26 11.08 6.68
C LYS A 114 12.60 9.61 6.98
N SER A 115 13.29 9.34 8.09
CA SER A 115 13.57 7.97 8.54
C SER A 115 12.29 7.13 8.57
N CYS A 116 12.28 6.05 7.78
CA CYS A 116 11.12 5.19 7.62
C CYS A 116 11.53 3.72 7.53
N THR A 117 10.81 2.86 8.24
CA THR A 117 10.93 1.40 8.10
C THR A 117 9.82 0.89 7.20
N ILE A 118 10.18 0.08 6.18
CA ILE A 118 9.20 -0.62 5.35
C ILE A 118 9.26 -2.11 5.69
N ALA A 119 8.25 -2.59 6.42
CA ALA A 119 8.11 -3.99 6.77
C ALA A 119 7.15 -4.68 5.80
N MET A 120 7.49 -5.91 5.39
CA MET A 120 6.59 -6.69 4.55
C MET A 120 5.45 -7.30 5.38
N MET A 121 5.82 -8.07 6.40
CA MET A 121 4.89 -8.78 7.28
C MET A 121 4.38 -7.87 8.41
N LYS A 122 3.21 -8.20 8.95
CA LYS A 122 2.69 -7.57 10.17
C LYS A 122 3.71 -7.65 11.31
N ASN A 123 3.77 -6.56 12.07
CA ASN A 123 4.70 -6.36 13.19
C ASN A 123 3.99 -5.81 14.43
N GLY A 124 2.67 -6.04 14.57
CA GLY A 124 1.87 -5.58 15.70
C GLY A 124 1.29 -4.17 15.57
N GLU A 125 1.64 -3.41 14.54
CA GLU A 125 1.03 -2.11 14.26
C GLU A 125 -0.46 -2.24 13.90
N SER A 126 -1.28 -1.33 14.42
CA SER A 126 -2.74 -1.34 14.20
C SER A 126 -3.15 -0.80 12.82
N VAL A 127 -2.25 -0.12 12.13
CA VAL A 127 -2.40 0.44 10.78
C VAL A 127 -1.16 0.18 9.94
N GLY A 128 -1.33 0.21 8.62
CA GLY A 128 -0.26 -0.07 7.66
C GLY A 128 0.66 1.10 7.38
N ILE A 129 0.28 2.33 7.74
CA ILE A 129 1.12 3.52 7.64
C ILE A 129 0.94 4.36 8.90
N GLY A 130 2.05 4.83 9.45
CA GLY A 130 2.01 5.71 10.60
C GLY A 130 3.37 6.29 10.97
N GLN A 131 3.42 6.80 12.20
CA GLN A 131 4.63 7.29 12.84
C GLN A 131 4.65 6.73 14.26
N ASN A 132 5.74 6.10 14.65
CA ASN A 132 5.88 5.54 16.01
C ASN A 132 6.15 6.65 17.04
N LYS A 133 6.22 6.27 18.32
CA LYS A 133 6.45 7.22 19.44
C LYS A 133 7.78 7.97 19.35
N SER A 134 8.80 7.44 18.68
CA SER A 134 10.09 8.12 18.47
C SER A 134 10.10 9.08 17.29
N GLY A 135 8.98 9.19 16.56
CA GLY A 135 8.86 10.05 15.39
C GLY A 135 9.36 9.41 14.09
N GLN A 136 9.74 8.13 14.11
CA GLN A 136 10.10 7.38 12.92
C GLN A 136 8.85 6.94 12.17
N TYR A 137 8.83 7.13 10.85
CA TYR A 137 7.72 6.69 10.01
C TYR A 137 7.80 5.18 9.78
N TYR A 138 6.66 4.57 9.47
CA TYR A 138 6.65 3.18 9.07
C TYR A 138 5.62 2.92 7.97
N PHE A 139 5.87 1.86 7.21
CA PHE A 139 4.96 1.25 6.27
C PHE A 139 4.98 -0.27 6.48
N VAL A 140 3.84 -0.88 6.75
CA VAL A 140 3.65 -2.32 6.94
C VAL A 140 2.79 -2.82 5.79
N VAL A 141 3.41 -3.47 4.79
CA VAL A 141 2.78 -3.82 3.51
C VAL A 141 1.54 -4.68 3.71
N GLU A 142 1.66 -5.78 4.45
CA GLU A 142 0.54 -6.69 4.68
C GLU A 142 -0.64 -5.97 5.34
N LYS A 143 -0.37 -5.19 6.39
CA LYS A 143 -1.41 -4.47 7.12
C LYS A 143 -2.08 -3.39 6.25
N TYR A 144 -1.30 -2.62 5.51
CA TYR A 144 -1.85 -1.62 4.58
C TYR A 144 -2.71 -2.28 3.51
N PHE A 145 -2.27 -3.42 2.97
CA PHE A 145 -3.01 -4.17 1.96
C PHE A 145 -4.34 -4.71 2.49
N GLU A 146 -4.40 -5.17 3.74
CA GLU A 146 -5.66 -5.58 4.36
C GLU A 146 -6.68 -4.44 4.43
N ASP A 147 -6.24 -3.28 4.90
CA ASP A 147 -7.09 -2.10 5.02
C ASP A 147 -7.51 -1.59 3.63
N PHE A 148 -6.58 -1.67 2.66
CA PHE A 148 -6.85 -1.37 1.25
C PHE A 148 -7.89 -2.30 0.63
N LYS A 149 -7.81 -3.62 0.87
CA LYS A 149 -8.81 -4.59 0.38
C LYS A 149 -10.21 -4.28 0.92
N LYS A 150 -10.31 -3.95 2.22
CA LYS A 150 -11.58 -3.55 2.85
C LYS A 150 -12.14 -2.29 2.19
N ALA A 151 -11.33 -1.27 1.98
CA ALA A 151 -11.74 -0.03 1.30
C ALA A 151 -12.18 -0.28 -0.15
N CYS A 152 -11.46 -1.12 -0.90
CA CYS A 152 -11.83 -1.47 -2.28
C CYS A 152 -13.17 -2.21 -2.34
N ASN A 153 -13.41 -3.17 -1.44
CA ASN A 153 -14.67 -3.90 -1.39
C ASN A 153 -15.84 -2.97 -1.05
N LYS A 154 -15.63 -2.05 -0.09
CA LYS A 154 -16.63 -1.01 0.23
C LYS A 154 -16.93 -0.12 -0.97
N LEU A 155 -15.90 0.34 -1.67
CA LEU A 155 -16.07 1.17 -2.87
C LEU A 155 -16.80 0.42 -3.98
N GLN A 156 -16.53 -0.86 -4.17
CA GLN A 156 -17.23 -1.69 -5.15
C GLN A 156 -18.73 -1.73 -4.88
N THR A 157 -19.14 -2.02 -3.64
CA THR A 157 -20.54 -2.01 -3.22
C THR A 157 -21.14 -0.63 -3.48
N GLN A 158 -20.48 0.46 -3.09
CA GLN A 158 -21.00 1.82 -3.29
C GLN A 158 -21.24 2.22 -4.76
N ILE A 159 -20.49 1.65 -5.71
CA ILE A 159 -20.59 2.01 -7.13
C ILE A 159 -21.52 1.07 -7.90
N TYR A 160 -21.62 -0.20 -7.51
CA TYR A 160 -22.21 -1.25 -8.36
C TYR A 160 -23.25 -2.15 -7.67
N GLU A 161 -23.62 -1.85 -6.42
CA GLU A 161 -24.69 -2.51 -5.65
C GLU A 161 -25.63 -1.45 -5.09
#